data_AF-A0A7L1RTH6-F1
#
_entry.id   AF-A0A7L1RTH6-F1
#
_cell.length_a   1.000
_cell.length_b   1.000
_cell.length_c   1.000
_cell.angle_alpha   90.00
_cell.angle_beta   90.00
_cell.angle_gamma   90.00
#
_symmetry.space_group_name_H-M   'P 1'
#
loop_
_entity.id
_entity.type
_entity.pdbx_description
1 polymer ?
#
loop_
_entity_poly.entity_id
_entity_poly.type
_entity_poly.pdbx_seq_one_letter_code
_entity_poly.pdbx_strand_id
1 'polypeptide(L)'
;MSQWSQVQQLEIKFLEQVDQFYDDNFPMEIRHLLAQWIESQDWEAAANNEAMAMILLQNLIIQVDDQLDRVSQEKNLLLIHNLKRVRKLLQGKYHGNPMHIAVIISNCLREERRILAAASMPVQGPLEKSLQNSVVSERQRNVEHKVSAIKNSAQMTDQDVKYLEDLQEEFDFRYKTIQSLEQNDKNSALIKQEMLALQAMLNTLDYKRKEVLSKIGRVIHEIDMLMSNMLTEELLDWKRRQQIACIGGPLHGGLDQLQNCFTLLAESLFQVRRQLEKLDELLTRLTYDGDPIPVQRPQLLEKVNFLLYNLFRNSFVVERQPCMPTHPQRPMVLKTLIQFTVKLRLLIKLPELNYQIRVKATIDKNVSTVSNRRFVLCGTHVKAMNMDESANGSLSVEFRHLQPKEMKTSAGSKGNE
;
A
#
# COMPACT_ATOMS: atom_id res chain seq x y z
N MET A 1 19.45 -16.56 24.19
CA MET A 1 19.36 -15.99 22.83
C MET A 1 20.77 -15.62 22.39
N SER A 2 21.14 -15.93 21.15
CA SER A 2 22.45 -15.53 20.59
C SER A 2 22.56 -14.01 20.50
N GLN A 3 23.80 -13.50 20.52
CA GLN A 3 24.12 -12.10 20.25
C GLN A 3 23.55 -11.68 18.88
N TRP A 4 23.67 -12.53 17.86
CA TRP A 4 23.10 -12.25 16.54
C TRP A 4 21.58 -12.05 16.56
N SER A 5 20.86 -12.85 17.35
CA SER A 5 19.40 -12.72 17.48
C SER A 5 19.00 -11.37 18.09
N GLN A 6 19.83 -10.80 18.96
CA GLN A 6 19.60 -9.47 19.53
C GLN A 6 19.90 -8.38 18.49
N VAL A 7 20.98 -8.54 17.71
CA VAL A 7 21.33 -7.63 16.62
C VAL A 7 20.20 -7.54 15.59
N GLN A 8 19.62 -8.67 15.20
CA GLN A 8 18.52 -8.73 14.22
C GLN A 8 17.24 -8.01 14.67
N GLN A 9 17.10 -7.70 15.96
CA GLN A 9 15.94 -7.00 16.53
C GLN A 9 16.16 -5.48 16.64
N LEU A 10 17.35 -4.98 16.28
CA LEU A 10 17.66 -3.56 16.34
C LEU A 10 16.89 -2.73 15.30
N GLU A 11 16.75 -1.44 15.58
CA GLU A 11 16.22 -0.48 14.62
C GLU A 11 17.14 -0.38 13.38
N ILE A 12 16.54 -0.04 12.22
CA ILE A 12 17.23 0.01 10.91
C ILE A 12 18.54 0.83 10.97
N LYS A 13 18.56 1.95 11.68
CA LYS A 13 19.76 2.81 11.83
C LYS A 13 20.97 2.11 12.46
N PHE A 14 20.73 1.11 13.31
CA PHE A 14 21.78 0.30 13.91
C PHE A 14 22.13 -0.90 13.03
N LEU A 15 21.14 -1.48 12.33
CA LEU A 15 21.40 -2.51 11.32
C LEU A 15 22.27 -1.99 10.17
N GLU A 16 22.09 -0.74 9.75
CA GLU A 16 22.97 -0.08 8.76
C GLU A 16 24.42 0.05 9.27
N GLN A 17 24.63 0.26 10.57
CA GLN A 17 25.98 0.25 11.16
C GLN A 17 26.57 -1.17 11.19
N VAL A 18 25.73 -2.19 11.42
CA VAL A 18 26.13 -3.60 11.35
C VAL A 18 26.60 -3.96 9.94
N ASP A 19 25.85 -3.55 8.92
CA ASP A 19 26.18 -3.80 7.51
C ASP A 19 27.56 -3.25 7.10
N GLN A 20 27.96 -2.10 7.65
CA GLN A 20 29.20 -1.41 7.25
C GLN A 20 30.50 -2.16 7.58
N PHE A 21 30.50 -3.08 8.56
CA PHE A 21 31.71 -3.80 8.97
C PHE A 21 31.72 -5.29 8.61
N TYR A 22 30.66 -5.80 7.99
CA TYR A 22 30.65 -7.12 7.34
C TYR A 22 31.02 -6.96 5.87
N ASP A 23 32.15 -7.51 5.47
CA ASP A 23 32.68 -7.41 4.11
C ASP A 23 33.13 -8.77 3.56
N ASP A 24 33.78 -8.75 2.39
CA ASP A 24 34.30 -9.97 1.77
C ASP A 24 35.38 -10.69 2.60
N ASN A 25 35.93 -10.07 3.66
CA ASN A 25 36.90 -10.71 4.55
C ASN A 25 36.21 -11.66 5.53
N PHE A 26 35.03 -11.29 6.03
CA PHE A 26 34.20 -12.14 6.86
C PHE A 26 32.72 -11.95 6.51
N PRO A 27 32.19 -12.77 5.59
CA PRO A 27 30.84 -12.56 5.05
C PRO A 27 29.74 -12.78 6.09
N MET A 28 28.71 -11.92 6.05
CA MET A 28 27.58 -11.94 6.99
C MET A 28 26.81 -13.27 6.97
N GLU A 29 26.83 -14.00 5.85
CA GLU A 29 26.19 -15.32 5.73
C GLU A 29 26.79 -16.34 6.70
N ILE A 30 28.11 -16.31 6.91
CA ILE A 30 28.78 -17.19 7.89
C ILE A 30 28.44 -16.75 9.30
N ARG A 31 28.45 -15.44 9.56
CA ARG A 31 28.03 -14.88 10.84
C ARG A 31 26.60 -15.30 11.21
N HIS A 32 25.69 -15.30 10.23
CA HIS A 32 24.28 -15.64 10.41
C HIS A 32 24.07 -17.15 10.63
N LEU A 33 24.62 -18.00 9.75
CA LEU A 33 24.41 -19.45 9.80
C LEU A 33 25.10 -20.13 10.98
N LEU A 34 26.29 -19.65 11.35
CA LEU A 34 27.11 -20.24 12.41
C LEU A 34 27.09 -19.41 13.69
N ALA A 35 26.07 -18.55 13.87
CA ALA A 35 26.03 -17.57 14.96
C ALA A 35 26.32 -18.16 16.34
N GLN A 36 25.61 -19.24 16.70
CA GLN A 36 25.77 -19.90 17.99
C GLN A 36 27.16 -20.51 18.18
N TRP A 37 27.70 -21.13 17.12
CA TRP A 37 29.02 -21.75 17.19
C TRP A 37 30.10 -20.68 17.30
N ILE A 38 30.06 -19.65 16.45
CA ILE A 38 31.02 -18.53 16.48
C ILE A 38 31.02 -17.85 17.85
N GLU A 39 29.85 -17.56 18.43
CA GLU A 39 29.72 -16.87 19.72
C GLU A 39 30.23 -17.70 20.91
N SER A 40 30.34 -19.02 20.77
CA SER A 40 30.82 -19.93 21.82
C SER A 40 32.33 -20.14 21.83
N GLN A 41 33.07 -19.63 20.84
CA GLN A 41 34.53 -19.74 20.78
C GLN A 41 35.21 -18.49 21.35
N ASP A 42 36.41 -18.68 21.92
CA ASP A 42 37.25 -17.59 22.41
C ASP A 42 38.18 -17.04 21.32
N TRP A 43 37.63 -16.18 20.47
CA TRP A 43 38.36 -15.54 19.38
C TRP A 43 39.40 -14.51 19.87
N GLU A 44 39.24 -13.95 21.06
CA GLU A 44 40.19 -12.99 21.65
C GLU A 44 41.47 -13.70 22.10
N ALA A 45 41.35 -14.88 22.73
CA ALA A 45 42.50 -15.73 23.03
C ALA A 45 43.19 -16.23 21.76
N ALA A 46 42.41 -16.67 20.76
CA ALA A 46 42.96 -17.16 19.49
C ALA A 46 43.67 -16.07 18.69
N ALA A 47 43.24 -14.81 18.75
CA ALA A 47 43.92 -13.70 18.09
C ALA A 47 45.37 -13.49 18.57
N ASN A 48 45.72 -14.00 19.75
CA ASN A 48 47.05 -13.90 20.35
C ASN A 48 47.81 -15.24 20.41
N ASN A 49 47.24 -16.32 19.87
CA ASN A 49 47.83 -17.66 19.92
C ASN A 49 47.62 -18.40 18.59
N GLU A 50 48.71 -18.55 17.83
CA GLU A 50 48.68 -19.14 16.49
C GLU A 50 48.16 -20.58 16.45
N ALA A 51 48.55 -21.43 17.42
CA ALA A 51 48.09 -22.82 17.47
C ALA A 51 46.58 -22.90 17.72
N MET A 52 46.08 -22.05 18.63
CA MET A 52 44.64 -21.95 18.91
C MET A 52 43.87 -21.40 17.70
N ALA A 53 44.40 -20.37 17.04
CA ALA A 53 43.82 -19.81 15.82
C ALA A 53 43.75 -20.83 14.68
N MET A 54 44.79 -21.65 14.53
CA MET A 54 44.82 -22.71 13.53
C MET A 54 43.74 -23.77 13.78
N ILE A 55 43.56 -24.20 15.03
CA ILE A 55 42.50 -25.14 15.42
C ILE A 55 41.12 -24.53 15.15
N LEU A 56 40.87 -23.28 15.54
CA LEU A 56 39.58 -22.63 15.33
C LEU A 56 39.29 -22.39 13.84
N LEU A 57 40.28 -22.07 13.02
CA LEU A 57 40.12 -21.95 11.56
C LEU A 57 39.70 -23.29 10.94
N GLN A 58 40.34 -24.40 11.33
CA GLN A 58 39.96 -25.72 10.84
C GLN A 58 38.54 -26.10 11.28
N ASN A 59 38.19 -25.84 12.54
CA ASN A 59 36.85 -26.10 13.03
C ASN A 59 35.79 -25.24 12.32
N LEU A 60 36.10 -23.98 12.01
CA LEU A 60 35.21 -23.11 11.24
C LEU A 60 34.97 -23.66 9.83
N ILE A 61 36.02 -24.17 9.16
CA ILE A 61 35.88 -24.80 7.84
C ILE A 61 34.98 -26.05 7.93
N ILE A 62 35.13 -26.88 8.97
CA ILE A 62 34.26 -28.04 9.20
C ILE A 62 32.80 -27.60 9.38
N GLN A 63 32.55 -26.55 10.18
CA GLN A 63 31.20 -26.02 10.35
C GLN A 63 30.60 -25.47 9.04
N VAL A 64 31.41 -24.85 8.19
CA VAL A 64 30.98 -24.41 6.85
C VAL A 64 30.63 -25.60 5.96
N ASP A 65 31.40 -26.69 6.02
CA ASP A 65 31.14 -27.92 5.27
C ASP A 65 29.85 -28.61 5.73
N ASP A 66 29.62 -28.70 7.04
CA ASP A 66 28.37 -29.24 7.60
C ASP A 66 27.14 -28.42 7.14
N GLN A 67 27.25 -27.09 7.09
CA GLN A 67 26.18 -26.23 6.57
C GLN A 67 26.00 -26.41 5.06
N LEU A 68 27.09 -26.57 4.32
CA LEU A 68 27.05 -26.80 2.88
C LEU A 68 26.31 -28.11 2.55
N ASP A 69 26.52 -29.17 3.34
CA ASP A 69 25.81 -30.44 3.18
C ASP A 69 24.32 -30.31 3.47
N ARG A 70 23.94 -29.63 4.56
CA ARG A 70 22.53 -29.35 4.90
C ARG A 70 21.81 -28.56 3.79
N VAL A 71 22.41 -27.45 3.37
CA VAL A 71 21.84 -26.57 2.34
C VAL A 71 21.80 -27.26 0.95
N SER A 72 22.73 -28.18 0.69
CA SER A 72 22.71 -29.00 -0.53
C SER A 72 21.51 -29.95 -0.58
N GLN A 73 21.07 -30.47 0.57
CA GLN A 73 19.85 -31.27 0.65
C GLN A 73 18.60 -30.42 0.37
N GLU A 74 18.59 -29.16 0.81
CA GLU A 74 17.51 -28.18 0.57
C GLU A 74 17.50 -27.62 -0.86
N LYS A 75 18.51 -27.94 -1.69
CA LYS A 75 18.66 -27.46 -3.08
C LYS A 75 18.70 -25.92 -3.23
N ASN A 76 19.13 -25.20 -2.20
CA ASN A 76 19.27 -23.75 -2.26
C ASN A 76 20.57 -23.36 -3.01
N LEU A 77 20.48 -23.29 -4.34
CA LEU A 77 21.63 -23.04 -5.23
C LEU A 77 22.43 -21.79 -4.88
N LEU A 78 21.75 -20.70 -4.48
CA LEU A 78 22.38 -19.44 -4.12
C LEU A 78 23.26 -19.62 -2.87
N LEU A 79 22.70 -20.23 -1.83
CA LEU A 79 23.41 -20.42 -0.57
C LEU A 79 24.55 -21.45 -0.72
N ILE A 80 24.37 -22.50 -1.52
CA ILE A 80 25.44 -23.44 -1.88
C ILE A 80 26.62 -22.71 -2.55
N HIS A 81 26.32 -21.85 -3.54
CA HIS A 81 27.36 -21.07 -4.23
C HIS A 81 28.12 -20.16 -3.26
N ASN A 82 27.40 -19.44 -2.39
CA ASN A 82 28.00 -18.54 -1.42
C ASN A 82 28.89 -19.29 -0.42
N LEU A 83 28.40 -20.39 0.17
CA LEU A 83 29.19 -21.21 1.09
C LEU A 83 30.46 -21.79 0.43
N LYS A 84 30.38 -22.25 -0.82
CA LYS A 84 31.57 -22.67 -1.59
C LYS A 84 32.59 -21.55 -1.77
N ARG A 85 32.14 -20.32 -2.01
CA ARG A 85 33.01 -19.14 -2.12
C ARG A 85 33.69 -18.85 -0.78
N VAL A 86 32.94 -18.88 0.33
CA VAL A 86 33.50 -18.62 1.65
C VAL A 86 34.46 -19.72 2.09
N ARG A 87 34.15 -20.99 1.83
CA ARG A 87 35.09 -22.10 2.07
C ARG A 87 36.44 -21.87 1.38
N LYS A 88 36.42 -21.48 0.09
CA LYS A 88 37.64 -21.15 -0.67
C LYS A 88 38.39 -19.95 -0.07
N LEU A 89 37.67 -18.92 0.36
CA LEU A 89 38.24 -17.76 1.04
C LEU A 89 38.97 -18.19 2.32
N LEU A 90 38.32 -18.99 3.17
CA LEU A 90 38.87 -19.46 4.44
C LEU A 90 40.14 -20.30 4.25
N GLN A 91 40.13 -21.20 3.26
CA GLN A 91 41.27 -22.05 2.94
C GLN A 91 42.41 -21.32 2.23
N GLY A 92 42.11 -20.35 1.36
CA GLY A 92 43.13 -19.64 0.60
C GLY A 92 43.77 -18.50 1.38
N LYS A 93 42.94 -17.59 1.89
CA LYS A 93 43.40 -16.31 2.45
C LYS A 93 43.97 -16.44 3.86
N TYR A 94 43.36 -17.27 4.70
CA TYR A 94 43.68 -17.31 6.14
C TYR A 94 44.54 -18.51 6.55
N HIS A 95 44.77 -19.49 5.67
CA HIS A 95 45.58 -20.66 6.01
C HIS A 95 47.03 -20.31 6.36
N GLY A 96 47.63 -19.33 5.68
CA GLY A 96 48.99 -18.84 5.98
C GLY A 96 49.06 -17.85 7.14
N ASN A 97 47.93 -17.36 7.66
CA ASN A 97 47.86 -16.48 8.83
C ASN A 97 46.52 -16.66 9.58
N PRO A 98 46.37 -17.75 10.36
CA PRO A 98 45.11 -18.06 11.05
C PRO A 98 44.73 -17.03 12.12
N MET A 99 45.71 -16.33 12.70
CA MET A 99 45.44 -15.28 13.69
C MET A 99 44.65 -14.11 13.07
N HIS A 100 44.84 -13.84 11.78
CA HIS A 100 44.14 -12.75 11.10
C HIS A 100 42.62 -12.94 11.08
N ILE A 101 42.12 -14.15 10.81
CA ILE A 101 40.67 -14.42 10.85
C ILE A 101 40.13 -14.35 12.28
N ALA A 102 40.91 -14.78 13.29
CA ALA A 102 40.51 -14.66 14.69
C ALA A 102 40.36 -13.20 15.12
N VAL A 103 41.27 -12.31 14.69
CA VAL A 103 41.17 -10.86 14.90
C VAL A 103 39.93 -10.29 14.23
N ILE A 104 39.64 -10.67 12.98
CA ILE A 104 38.46 -10.18 12.25
C ILE A 104 37.17 -10.57 12.99
N ILE A 105 37.01 -11.85 13.32
CA ILE A 105 35.80 -12.35 13.98
C ILE A 105 35.65 -11.71 15.38
N SER A 106 36.74 -11.61 16.14
CA SER A 106 36.75 -10.94 17.44
C SER A 106 36.30 -9.47 17.33
N ASN A 107 36.83 -8.73 16.35
CA ASN A 107 36.47 -7.34 16.11
C ASN A 107 34.98 -7.18 15.72
N CYS A 108 34.46 -8.03 14.82
CA CYS A 108 33.06 -8.02 14.45
C CYS A 108 32.15 -8.25 15.66
N LEU A 109 32.45 -9.27 16.48
CA LEU A 109 31.67 -9.57 17.69
C LEU A 109 31.76 -8.44 18.72
N ARG A 110 32.91 -7.77 18.84
CA ARG A 110 33.07 -6.61 19.74
C ARG A 110 32.27 -5.40 19.25
N GLU A 111 32.26 -5.15 17.95
CA GLU A 111 31.53 -4.01 17.37
C GLU A 111 30.02 -4.20 17.46
N GLU A 112 29.52 -5.42 17.22
CA GLU A 112 28.13 -5.78 17.51
C GLU A 112 27.75 -5.50 18.98
N ARG A 113 28.60 -5.90 19.95
CA ARG A 113 28.38 -5.60 21.37
C ARG A 113 28.35 -4.09 21.64
N ARG A 114 29.21 -3.32 20.99
CA ARG A 114 29.23 -1.85 21.08
C ARG A 114 27.92 -1.24 20.59
N ILE A 115 27.41 -1.72 19.45
CA ILE A 115 26.15 -1.25 18.85
C ILE A 115 24.95 -1.63 19.73
N LEU A 116 24.91 -2.86 20.25
CA LEU A 116 23.86 -3.30 21.18
C LEU A 116 23.85 -2.43 22.45
N ALA A 117 25.03 -2.11 23.00
CA ALA A 117 25.15 -1.21 24.15
C ALA A 117 24.66 0.21 23.81
N ALA A 118 25.04 0.74 22.64
CA ALA A 118 24.60 2.06 22.17
C ALA A 118 23.08 2.13 21.95
N ALA A 119 22.48 1.06 21.41
CA ALA A 119 21.04 0.95 21.22
C ALA A 119 20.25 0.86 22.53
N SER A 120 20.89 0.40 23.60
CA SER A 120 20.30 0.29 24.94
C SER A 120 20.40 1.58 25.76
N MET A 121 21.08 2.62 25.25
CA MET A 121 21.21 3.90 25.94
C MET A 121 19.90 4.70 25.86
N PRO A 122 19.38 5.23 26.99
CA PRO A 122 18.18 6.06 26.98
C PRO A 122 18.42 7.34 26.17
N VAL A 123 17.62 7.50 25.11
CA VAL A 123 17.72 8.59 24.13
C VAL A 123 17.45 9.95 24.80
N GLN A 124 18.45 10.84 24.78
CA GLN A 124 18.33 12.25 25.18
C GLN A 124 18.01 13.11 23.95
N GLY A 125 16.73 13.39 23.69
CA GLY A 125 16.37 14.37 22.65
C GLY A 125 14.88 14.43 22.26
N PRO A 126 14.24 15.61 22.24
CA PRO A 126 12.86 15.78 21.74
C PRO A 126 12.71 15.50 20.23
N LEU A 127 13.77 15.70 19.44
CA LEU A 127 13.74 15.58 17.97
C LEU A 127 13.68 14.11 17.50
N GLU A 128 14.33 13.19 18.21
CA GLU A 128 14.38 11.77 17.85
C GLU A 128 13.13 10.99 18.28
N LYS A 129 12.40 11.46 19.30
CA LYS A 129 11.05 10.96 19.63
C LYS A 129 10.05 11.21 18.51
N SER A 130 10.17 12.31 17.78
CA SER A 130 9.32 12.60 16.60
C SER A 130 9.67 11.75 15.38
N LEU A 131 10.88 11.16 15.34
CA LEU A 131 11.34 10.26 14.28
C LEU A 131 11.01 8.79 14.59
N GLN A 132 10.41 8.50 15.75
CA GLN A 132 9.92 7.15 16.05
C GLN A 132 8.73 6.80 15.17
N ASN A 133 8.95 5.82 14.29
CA ASN A 133 7.98 5.14 13.44
C ASN A 133 6.74 4.59 14.19
N SER A 134 6.74 4.57 15.53
CA SER A 134 5.68 4.00 16.37
C SER A 134 4.34 4.74 16.22
N VAL A 135 4.33 6.08 16.32
CA VAL A 135 3.07 6.86 16.28
C VAL A 135 2.46 6.89 14.88
N VAL A 136 3.29 7.02 13.84
CA VAL A 136 2.85 6.95 12.44
C VAL A 136 2.31 5.56 12.11
N SER A 137 2.96 4.50 12.60
CA SER A 137 2.50 3.12 12.42
C SER A 137 1.17 2.82 13.13
N GLU A 138 0.94 3.39 14.32
CA GLU A 138 -0.32 3.23 15.05
C GLU A 138 -1.48 3.93 14.34
N ARG A 139 -1.25 5.16 13.86
CA ARG A 139 -2.24 5.92 13.10
C ARG A 139 -2.65 5.21 11.81
N GLN A 140 -1.67 4.68 11.07
CA GLN A 140 -1.93 3.92 9.85
C GLN A 140 -2.74 2.65 10.12
N ARG A 141 -2.40 1.88 11.17
CA ARG A 141 -3.18 0.70 11.58
C ARG A 141 -4.62 1.06 11.95
N ASN A 142 -4.84 2.18 12.63
CA ASN A 142 -6.19 2.65 12.97
C ASN A 142 -7.01 2.95 11.70
N VAL A 143 -6.42 3.57 10.68
CA VAL A 143 -7.08 3.79 9.38
C VAL A 143 -7.48 2.46 8.75
N GLU A 144 -6.55 1.50 8.66
CA GLU A 144 -6.81 0.18 8.06
C GLU A 144 -7.93 -0.58 8.78
N HIS A 145 -7.96 -0.55 10.12
CA HIS A 145 -9.02 -1.16 10.91
C HIS A 145 -10.38 -0.53 10.63
N LYS A 146 -10.46 0.81 10.57
CA LYS A 146 -11.72 1.51 10.27
C LYS A 146 -12.20 1.26 8.85
N VAL A 147 -11.30 1.25 7.87
CA VAL A 147 -11.64 0.89 6.48
C VAL A 147 -12.23 -0.52 6.41
N SER A 148 -11.61 -1.47 7.12
CA SER A 148 -12.09 -2.86 7.15
C SER A 148 -13.46 -2.97 7.83
N ALA A 149 -13.69 -2.23 8.91
CA ALA A 149 -14.99 -2.19 9.58
C ALA A 149 -16.10 -1.61 8.68
N ILE A 150 -15.81 -0.53 7.96
CA ILE A 150 -16.73 0.07 6.98
C ILE A 150 -17.06 -0.93 5.87
N LYS A 151 -16.06 -1.64 5.33
CA LYS A 151 -16.27 -2.66 4.30
C LYS A 151 -17.24 -3.75 4.79
N ASN A 152 -17.04 -4.23 6.02
CA ASN A 152 -17.95 -5.21 6.62
C ASN A 152 -19.37 -4.63 6.79
N SER A 153 -19.49 -3.38 7.24
CA SER A 153 -20.78 -2.70 7.41
C SER A 153 -21.52 -2.55 6.07
N ALA A 154 -20.82 -2.15 5.00
CA ALA A 154 -21.35 -2.06 3.63
C ALA A 154 -21.79 -3.44 3.08
N GLN A 155 -21.10 -4.52 3.47
CA GLN A 155 -21.48 -5.89 3.12
C GLN A 155 -22.74 -6.35 3.89
N MET A 156 -22.87 -6.00 5.17
CA MET A 156 -24.07 -6.32 5.94
C MET A 156 -25.30 -5.61 5.37
N THR A 157 -25.17 -4.33 4.98
CA THR A 157 -26.27 -3.61 4.32
C THR A 157 -26.66 -4.21 2.97
N ASP A 158 -25.71 -4.87 2.28
CA ASP A 158 -25.99 -5.58 1.02
C ASP A 158 -26.92 -6.78 1.25
N GLN A 159 -26.66 -7.52 2.32
CA GLN A 159 -27.49 -8.64 2.72
C GLN A 159 -28.88 -8.17 3.14
N ASP A 160 -28.98 -7.04 3.85
CA ASP A 160 -30.26 -6.46 4.21
C ASP A 160 -31.08 -6.04 2.96
N VAL A 161 -30.43 -5.50 1.91
CA VAL A 161 -31.09 -5.15 0.65
C VAL A 161 -31.58 -6.39 -0.11
N LYS A 162 -30.78 -7.47 -0.13
CA LYS A 162 -31.20 -8.75 -0.73
C LYS A 162 -32.41 -9.35 0.00
N TYR A 163 -32.38 -9.34 1.34
CA TYR A 163 -33.50 -9.79 2.14
C TYR A 163 -34.77 -8.96 1.90
N LEU A 164 -34.62 -7.64 1.73
CA LEU A 164 -35.73 -6.76 1.37
C LEU A 164 -36.31 -7.10 -0.01
N GLU A 165 -35.46 -7.43 -0.99
CA GLU A 165 -35.91 -7.91 -2.30
C GLU A 165 -36.72 -9.19 -2.17
N ASP A 166 -36.22 -10.20 -1.44
CA ASP A 166 -36.92 -11.48 -1.24
C ASP A 166 -38.31 -11.27 -0.60
N LEU A 167 -38.40 -10.44 0.44
CA LEU A 167 -39.68 -10.11 1.09
C LEU A 167 -40.66 -9.44 0.13
N GLN A 168 -40.16 -8.58 -0.76
CA GLN A 168 -40.99 -7.88 -1.71
C GLN A 168 -41.48 -8.80 -2.83
N GLU A 169 -40.65 -9.75 -3.27
CA GLU A 169 -41.04 -10.79 -4.22
C GLU A 169 -42.10 -11.73 -3.63
N GLU A 170 -41.96 -12.11 -2.35
CA GLU A 170 -42.99 -12.90 -1.66
C GLU A 170 -44.33 -12.14 -1.57
N PHE A 171 -44.27 -10.85 -1.22
CA PHE A 171 -45.45 -9.99 -1.19
C PHE A 171 -46.12 -9.90 -2.58
N ASP A 172 -45.34 -9.61 -3.62
CA ASP A 172 -45.84 -9.48 -5.00
C ASP A 172 -46.49 -10.79 -5.48
N PHE A 173 -45.87 -11.93 -5.19
CA PHE A 173 -46.41 -13.25 -5.50
C PHE A 173 -47.77 -13.46 -4.83
N ARG A 174 -47.86 -13.29 -3.50
CA ARG A 174 -49.11 -13.46 -2.75
C ARG A 174 -50.20 -12.50 -3.21
N TYR A 175 -49.83 -11.24 -3.46
CA TYR A 175 -50.76 -10.22 -3.95
C TYR A 175 -51.36 -10.59 -5.31
N LYS A 176 -50.52 -11.02 -6.27
CA LYS A 176 -50.96 -11.49 -7.59
C LYS A 176 -51.85 -12.73 -7.50
N THR A 177 -51.53 -13.69 -6.61
CA THR A 177 -52.39 -14.85 -6.36
C THR A 177 -53.80 -14.43 -5.95
N ILE A 178 -53.92 -13.50 -5.01
CA ILE A 178 -55.23 -13.00 -4.54
C ILE A 178 -55.95 -12.22 -5.64
N GLN A 179 -55.22 -11.41 -6.42
CA GLN A 179 -55.80 -10.65 -7.53
C GLN A 179 -56.36 -11.55 -8.64
N SER A 180 -55.76 -12.73 -8.83
CA SER A 180 -56.18 -13.71 -9.85
C SER A 180 -57.44 -14.51 -9.50
N LEU A 181 -57.89 -14.48 -8.24
CA LEU A 181 -59.11 -15.17 -7.79
C LEU A 181 -60.37 -14.47 -8.33
N GLU A 182 -61.31 -15.25 -8.87
CA GLU A 182 -62.55 -14.75 -9.48
C GLU A 182 -63.45 -13.97 -8.51
N GLN A 183 -64.24 -13.02 -9.03
CA GLN A 183 -65.07 -12.08 -8.26
C GLN A 183 -66.10 -12.73 -7.31
N ASN A 184 -66.49 -14.00 -7.53
CA ASN A 184 -67.48 -14.68 -6.70
C ASN A 184 -66.96 -15.12 -5.32
N ASP A 185 -65.64 -15.19 -5.11
CA ASP A 185 -65.03 -15.64 -3.85
C ASP A 185 -64.52 -14.51 -2.95
N LYS A 186 -64.56 -13.25 -3.42
CA LYS A 186 -63.95 -12.05 -2.79
C LYS A 186 -64.41 -11.74 -1.35
N ASN A 187 -65.55 -12.29 -0.93
CA ASN A 187 -66.11 -12.10 0.42
C ASN A 187 -65.85 -13.27 1.39
N SER A 188 -65.07 -14.28 0.97
CA SER A 188 -64.69 -15.40 1.84
C SER A 188 -63.82 -14.95 3.03
N ALA A 189 -63.98 -15.61 4.17
CA ALA A 189 -63.18 -15.36 5.37
C ALA A 189 -61.67 -15.55 5.10
N LEU A 190 -61.34 -16.48 4.19
CA LEU A 190 -59.97 -16.75 3.73
C LEU A 190 -59.33 -15.54 3.04
N ILE A 191 -60.04 -14.86 2.13
CA ILE A 191 -59.50 -13.67 1.45
C ILE A 191 -59.32 -12.51 2.45
N LYS A 192 -60.23 -12.33 3.41
CA LYS A 192 -60.06 -11.33 4.47
C LYS A 192 -58.83 -11.60 5.34
N GLN A 193 -58.58 -12.87 5.67
CA GLN A 193 -57.38 -13.27 6.42
C GLN A 193 -56.10 -13.03 5.63
N GLU A 194 -56.08 -13.36 4.34
CA GLU A 194 -54.95 -13.09 3.46
C GLU A 194 -54.69 -11.59 3.24
N MET A 195 -55.74 -10.76 3.16
CA MET A 195 -55.55 -9.30 3.10
C MET A 195 -54.91 -8.74 4.38
N LEU A 196 -55.26 -9.28 5.56
CA LEU A 196 -54.60 -8.91 6.82
C LEU A 196 -53.12 -9.35 6.82
N ALA A 197 -52.81 -10.53 6.28
CA ALA A 197 -51.44 -11.01 6.14
C ALA A 197 -50.63 -10.12 5.19
N LEU A 198 -51.18 -9.74 4.04
CA LEU A 198 -50.55 -8.80 3.11
C LEU A 198 -50.29 -7.44 3.76
N GLN A 199 -51.24 -6.92 4.54
CA GLN A 199 -51.02 -5.65 5.26
C GLN A 199 -49.87 -5.77 6.28
N ALA A 200 -49.77 -6.90 6.99
CA ALA A 200 -48.65 -7.14 7.91
C ALA A 200 -47.30 -7.24 7.17
N MET A 201 -47.28 -7.88 5.99
CA MET A 201 -46.10 -7.93 5.13
C MET A 201 -45.71 -6.54 4.61
N LEU A 202 -46.67 -5.71 4.20
CA LEU A 202 -46.42 -4.34 3.76
C LEU A 202 -45.84 -3.47 4.90
N ASN A 203 -46.37 -3.61 6.11
CA ASN A 203 -45.82 -2.94 7.30
C ASN A 203 -44.38 -3.40 7.59
N THR A 204 -44.09 -4.69 7.39
CA THR A 204 -42.74 -5.24 7.54
C THR A 204 -41.79 -4.69 6.48
N LEU A 205 -42.25 -4.60 5.22
CA LEU A 205 -41.49 -4.00 4.12
C LEU A 205 -41.18 -2.53 4.40
N ASP A 206 -42.14 -1.74 4.88
CA ASP A 206 -41.91 -0.35 5.27
C ASP A 206 -40.86 -0.22 6.38
N TYR A 207 -41.00 -1.00 7.45
CA TYR A 207 -39.99 -1.04 8.51
C TYR A 207 -38.59 -1.38 7.97
N LYS A 208 -38.50 -2.39 7.10
CA LYS A 208 -37.24 -2.83 6.52
C LYS A 208 -36.63 -1.81 5.56
N ARG A 209 -37.45 -1.12 4.74
CA ARG A 209 -36.99 -0.02 3.89
C ARG A 209 -36.38 1.11 4.73
N LYS A 210 -37.05 1.52 5.81
CA LYS A 210 -36.53 2.55 6.76
C LYS A 210 -35.24 2.09 7.42
N GLU A 211 -35.17 0.84 7.86
CA GLU A 211 -33.98 0.26 8.50
C GLU A 211 -32.78 0.26 7.54
N VAL A 212 -32.96 -0.22 6.31
CA VAL A 212 -31.92 -0.29 5.27
C VAL A 212 -31.40 1.11 4.94
N LEU A 213 -32.29 2.07 4.68
CA LEU A 213 -31.90 3.45 4.37
C LEU A 213 -31.12 4.09 5.52
N SER A 214 -31.54 3.86 6.76
CA SER A 214 -30.83 4.33 7.96
C SER A 214 -29.42 3.73 8.06
N LYS A 215 -29.29 2.42 7.85
CA LYS A 215 -27.98 1.73 7.86
C LYS A 215 -27.07 2.23 6.74
N ILE A 216 -27.58 2.37 5.51
CA ILE A 216 -26.83 2.94 4.38
C ILE A 216 -26.36 4.37 4.72
N GLY A 217 -27.24 5.21 5.28
CA GLY A 217 -26.89 6.55 5.73
C GLY A 217 -25.75 6.58 6.75
N ARG A 218 -25.72 5.62 7.70
CA ARG A 218 -24.62 5.47 8.66
C ARG A 218 -23.31 5.10 7.98
N VAL A 219 -23.32 4.12 7.07
CA VAL A 219 -22.12 3.72 6.31
C VAL A 219 -21.54 4.90 5.52
N ILE A 220 -22.40 5.67 4.84
CA ILE A 220 -21.98 6.87 4.09
C ILE A 220 -21.34 7.90 5.03
N HIS A 221 -21.93 8.14 6.21
CA HIS A 221 -21.39 9.07 7.19
C HIS A 221 -20.03 8.63 7.74
N GLU A 222 -19.86 7.34 8.05
CA GLU A 222 -18.59 6.78 8.51
C GLU A 222 -17.49 6.92 7.44
N ILE A 223 -17.81 6.69 6.17
CA ILE A 223 -16.89 6.90 5.05
C ILE A 223 -16.46 8.37 4.96
N ASP A 224 -17.42 9.30 5.00
CA ASP A 224 -17.13 10.73 4.92
C ASP A 224 -16.20 11.20 6.07
N MET A 225 -16.50 10.78 7.30
CA MET A 225 -15.70 11.08 8.47
C MET A 225 -14.28 10.51 8.39
N LEU A 226 -14.12 9.29 7.90
CA LEU A 226 -12.82 8.66 7.71
C LEU A 226 -12.01 9.36 6.61
N MET A 227 -12.65 9.69 5.49
CA MET A 227 -12.01 10.39 4.36
C MET A 227 -11.51 11.77 4.77
N SER A 228 -12.35 12.54 5.47
CA SER A 228 -12.06 13.92 5.85
C SER A 228 -11.03 14.02 6.98
N ASN A 229 -11.12 13.18 8.01
CA ASN A 229 -10.32 13.34 9.23
C ASN A 229 -9.05 12.48 9.29
N MET A 230 -8.94 11.44 8.46
CA MET A 230 -7.82 10.49 8.57
C MET A 230 -7.13 10.26 7.24
N LEU A 231 -7.87 9.85 6.21
CA LEU A 231 -7.25 9.46 4.93
C LEU A 231 -6.59 10.65 4.21
N THR A 232 -7.24 11.82 4.25
CA THR A 232 -6.69 13.04 3.65
C THR A 232 -5.41 13.48 4.35
N GLU A 233 -5.36 13.41 5.68
CA GLU A 233 -4.18 13.76 6.45
C GLU A 233 -3.02 12.78 6.20
N GLU A 234 -3.27 11.46 6.21
CA GLU A 234 -2.26 10.45 5.88
C GLU A 234 -1.67 10.64 4.48
N LEU A 235 -2.52 11.01 3.51
CA LEU A 235 -2.08 11.31 2.15
C LEU A 235 -1.19 12.58 2.11
N LEU A 236 -1.53 13.62 2.88
CA LEU A 236 -0.71 14.83 2.99
C LEU A 236 0.63 14.53 3.65
N ASP A 237 0.64 13.73 4.72
CA ASP A 237 1.85 13.30 5.41
C ASP A 237 2.73 12.44 4.51
N TRP A 238 2.15 11.55 3.70
CA TRP A 238 2.88 10.80 2.69
C TRP A 238 3.50 11.73 1.63
N LYS A 239 2.74 12.72 1.11
CA LYS A 239 3.28 13.72 0.17
C LYS A 239 4.43 14.52 0.79
N ARG A 240 4.33 14.88 2.07
CA ARG A 240 5.38 15.59 2.79
C ARG A 240 6.64 14.73 2.94
N ARG A 241 6.48 13.45 3.30
CA ARG A 241 7.59 12.49 3.35
C ARG A 241 8.25 12.30 1.98
N GLN A 242 7.46 12.24 0.91
CA GLN A 242 7.99 12.18 -0.46
C GLN A 242 8.82 13.42 -0.82
N GLN A 243 8.38 14.62 -0.44
CA GLN A 243 9.17 15.85 -0.64
C GLN A 243 10.51 15.81 0.08
N ILE A 244 10.51 15.36 1.34
CA ILE A 244 11.73 15.21 2.15
C ILE A 244 12.67 14.18 1.54
N ALA A 245 12.14 13.04 1.07
CA ALA A 245 12.93 12.02 0.37
C ALA A 245 13.56 12.57 -0.93
N CYS A 246 12.87 13.44 -1.66
CA CYS A 246 13.41 14.05 -2.88
C CYS A 246 14.61 15.00 -2.62
N ILE A 247 14.79 15.49 -1.40
CA ILE A 247 15.93 16.34 -1.02
C ILE A 247 17.01 15.58 -0.23
N GLY A 248 16.97 14.24 -0.24
CA GLY A 248 17.96 13.37 0.40
C GLY A 248 17.59 12.88 1.80
N GLY A 249 16.35 13.09 2.24
CA GLY A 249 15.83 12.46 3.46
C GLY A 249 15.51 10.96 3.27
N PRO A 250 15.08 10.27 4.34
CA PRO A 250 14.85 8.83 4.28
C PRO A 250 13.74 8.45 3.28
N LEU A 251 13.94 7.37 2.54
CA LEU A 251 12.93 6.75 1.70
C LEU A 251 11.88 6.09 2.60
N HIS A 252 10.62 6.50 2.48
CA HIS A 252 9.53 5.93 3.27
C HIS A 252 8.59 5.11 2.38
N GLY A 253 8.28 3.89 2.82
CA GLY A 253 7.16 3.10 2.31
C GLY A 253 5.80 3.65 2.76
N GLY A 254 4.72 2.98 2.36
CA GLY A 254 3.35 3.27 2.81
C GLY A 254 2.35 3.59 1.70
N LEU A 255 2.80 3.74 0.46
CA LEU A 255 1.89 3.95 -0.67
C LEU A 255 0.99 2.72 -0.91
N ASP A 256 1.47 1.52 -0.61
CA ASP A 256 0.68 0.29 -0.71
C ASP A 256 -0.43 0.22 0.35
N GLN A 257 -0.15 0.67 1.58
CA GLN A 257 -1.15 0.76 2.66
C GLN A 257 -2.25 1.77 2.29
N LEU A 258 -1.84 2.95 1.79
CA LEU A 258 -2.77 3.93 1.25
C LEU A 258 -3.56 3.35 0.08
N GLN A 259 -2.91 2.67 -0.87
CA GLN A 259 -3.60 2.02 -1.99
C GLN A 259 -4.68 1.05 -1.50
N ASN A 260 -4.36 0.22 -0.51
CA ASN A 260 -5.33 -0.71 0.07
C ASN A 260 -6.52 0.04 0.69
N CYS A 261 -6.26 1.08 1.49
CA CYS A 261 -7.30 1.89 2.11
C CYS A 261 -8.21 2.57 1.07
N PHE A 262 -7.62 3.23 0.08
CA PHE A 262 -8.35 3.90 -1.00
C PHE A 262 -9.17 2.90 -1.84
N THR A 263 -8.61 1.73 -2.14
CA THR A 263 -9.28 0.69 -2.93
C THR A 263 -10.49 0.12 -2.18
N LEU A 264 -10.32 -0.26 -0.91
CA LEU A 264 -11.41 -0.82 -0.11
C LEU A 264 -12.55 0.19 0.13
N LEU A 265 -12.21 1.48 0.32
CA LEU A 265 -13.24 2.53 0.41
C LEU A 265 -13.96 2.76 -0.91
N ALA A 266 -13.25 2.72 -2.04
CA ALA A 266 -13.87 2.82 -3.36
C ALA A 266 -14.84 1.66 -3.60
N GLU A 267 -14.41 0.42 -3.31
CA GLU A 267 -15.27 -0.77 -3.38
C GLU A 267 -16.53 -0.62 -2.51
N SER A 268 -16.38 -0.14 -1.27
CA SER A 268 -17.48 0.07 -0.34
C SER A 268 -18.47 1.12 -0.86
N LEU A 269 -17.98 2.24 -1.41
CA LEU A 269 -18.83 3.27 -2.02
C LEU A 269 -19.56 2.76 -3.28
N PHE A 270 -18.88 2.01 -4.15
CA PHE A 270 -19.53 1.40 -5.32
C PHE A 270 -20.56 0.35 -4.92
N GLN A 271 -20.32 -0.39 -3.85
CA GLN A 271 -21.30 -1.32 -3.29
C GLN A 271 -22.54 -0.58 -2.75
N VAL A 272 -22.35 0.47 -1.95
CA VAL A 272 -23.46 1.32 -1.48
C VAL A 272 -24.23 1.96 -2.64
N ARG A 273 -23.52 2.40 -3.69
CA ARG A 273 -24.16 2.93 -4.90
C ARG A 273 -25.06 1.88 -5.57
N ARG A 274 -24.58 0.65 -5.74
CA ARG A 274 -25.37 -0.46 -6.31
C ARG A 274 -26.58 -0.81 -5.44
N GLN A 275 -26.45 -0.76 -4.11
CA GLN A 275 -27.57 -0.94 -3.18
C GLN A 275 -28.64 0.14 -3.39
N LEU A 276 -28.25 1.39 -3.53
CA LEU A 276 -29.19 2.49 -3.83
C LEU A 276 -29.83 2.35 -5.22
N GLU A 277 -29.10 1.87 -6.23
CA GLU A 277 -29.65 1.52 -7.55
C GLU A 277 -30.68 0.37 -7.42
N LYS A 278 -30.40 -0.64 -6.57
CA LYS A 278 -31.33 -1.75 -6.31
C LYS A 278 -32.60 -1.31 -5.61
N LEU A 279 -32.51 -0.39 -4.64
CA LEU A 279 -33.68 0.20 -3.98
C LEU A 279 -34.59 0.96 -4.98
N ASP A 280 -34.02 1.54 -6.04
CA ASP A 280 -34.81 2.14 -7.13
C ASP A 280 -35.60 1.09 -7.89
N GLU A 281 -34.96 -0.03 -8.22
CA GLU A 281 -35.60 -1.12 -8.91
C GLU A 281 -36.78 -1.65 -8.08
N LEU A 282 -36.58 -1.83 -6.76
CA LEU A 282 -37.65 -2.23 -5.84
C LEU A 282 -38.78 -1.18 -5.77
N LEU A 283 -38.44 0.11 -5.82
CA LEU A 283 -39.42 1.19 -5.88
C LEU A 283 -40.29 1.11 -7.14
N THR A 284 -39.72 0.79 -8.30
CA THR A 284 -40.50 0.65 -9.55
C THR A 284 -41.52 -0.49 -9.50
N ARG A 285 -41.25 -1.54 -8.70
CA ARG A 285 -42.15 -2.69 -8.53
C ARG A 285 -43.25 -2.44 -7.48
N LEU A 286 -42.94 -1.71 -6.40
CA LEU A 286 -43.87 -1.44 -5.30
C LEU A 286 -43.55 -0.10 -4.62
N THR A 287 -44.56 0.77 -4.51
CA THR A 287 -44.51 2.01 -3.72
C THR A 287 -45.86 2.28 -3.05
N TYR A 288 -45.86 3.21 -2.10
CA TYR A 288 -47.03 3.58 -1.30
C TYR A 288 -46.87 5.00 -0.73
N ASP A 289 -47.96 5.54 -0.19
CA ASP A 289 -47.92 6.86 0.46
C ASP A 289 -47.04 6.82 1.72
N GLY A 290 -46.10 7.76 1.83
CA GLY A 290 -45.10 7.78 2.90
C GLY A 290 -43.90 6.83 2.72
N ASP A 291 -43.72 6.20 1.55
CA ASP A 291 -42.53 5.41 1.22
C ASP A 291 -41.24 6.22 1.41
N PRO A 292 -40.27 5.74 2.21
CA PRO A 292 -39.04 6.50 2.47
C PRO A 292 -38.06 6.51 1.29
N ILE A 293 -38.14 5.55 0.36
CA ILE A 293 -37.15 5.41 -0.73
C ILE A 293 -37.14 6.65 -1.65
N PRO A 294 -38.27 7.13 -2.20
CA PRO A 294 -38.30 8.30 -3.10
C PRO A 294 -37.73 9.56 -2.46
N VAL A 295 -37.90 9.71 -1.14
CA VAL A 295 -37.51 10.92 -0.40
C VAL A 295 -36.02 10.89 -0.03
N GLN A 296 -35.53 9.77 0.51
CA GLN A 296 -34.18 9.71 1.08
C GLN A 296 -33.12 9.28 0.07
N ARG A 297 -33.45 8.34 -0.83
CA ARG A 297 -32.47 7.75 -1.77
C ARG A 297 -31.74 8.81 -2.62
N PRO A 298 -32.40 9.84 -3.21
CA PRO A 298 -31.70 10.81 -4.06
C PRO A 298 -30.59 11.55 -3.31
N GLN A 299 -30.83 11.93 -2.06
CA GLN A 299 -29.86 12.63 -1.22
C GLN A 299 -28.68 11.72 -0.84
N LEU A 300 -28.95 10.43 -0.55
CA LEU A 300 -27.89 9.45 -0.28
C LEU A 300 -27.03 9.20 -1.52
N LEU A 301 -27.65 9.08 -2.70
CA LEU A 301 -26.94 8.87 -3.96
C LEU A 301 -26.05 10.06 -4.33
N GLU A 302 -26.53 11.29 -4.12
CA GLU A 302 -25.73 12.51 -4.32
C GLU A 302 -24.49 12.51 -3.42
N LYS A 303 -24.65 12.19 -2.13
CA LYS A 303 -23.52 12.08 -1.18
C LYS A 303 -22.51 11.03 -1.61
N VAL A 304 -22.97 9.84 -2.03
CA VAL A 304 -22.08 8.77 -2.51
C VAL A 304 -21.30 9.21 -3.75
N ASN A 305 -21.96 9.88 -4.71
CA ASN A 305 -21.30 10.39 -5.91
C ASN A 305 -20.26 11.47 -5.58
N PHE A 306 -20.56 12.36 -4.64
CA PHE A 306 -19.60 13.36 -4.15
C PHE A 306 -18.37 12.72 -3.49
N LEU A 307 -18.59 11.72 -2.62
CA LEU A 307 -17.51 10.99 -1.97
C LEU A 307 -16.64 10.23 -2.98
N LEU A 308 -17.26 9.54 -3.94
CA LEU A 308 -16.54 8.87 -5.03
C LEU A 308 -15.68 9.87 -5.81
N TYR A 309 -16.25 11.00 -6.23
CA TYR A 309 -15.51 12.05 -6.94
C TYR A 309 -14.28 12.51 -6.16
N ASN A 310 -14.45 12.82 -4.87
CA ASN A 310 -13.35 13.26 -4.01
C ASN A 310 -12.29 12.17 -3.80
N LEU A 311 -12.72 10.92 -3.63
CA LEU A 311 -11.81 9.78 -3.46
C LEU A 311 -10.94 9.57 -4.71
N PHE A 312 -11.55 9.60 -5.90
CA PHE A 312 -10.82 9.51 -7.17
C PHE A 312 -9.90 10.70 -7.41
N ARG A 313 -10.35 11.92 -7.09
CA ARG A 313 -9.53 13.12 -7.21
C ARG A 313 -8.29 13.06 -6.33
N ASN A 314 -8.42 12.56 -5.11
CA ASN A 314 -7.32 12.48 -4.15
C ASN A 314 -6.41 11.27 -4.37
N SER A 315 -6.88 10.21 -5.02
CA SER A 315 -6.11 8.99 -5.25
C SER A 315 -5.11 9.09 -6.40
N PHE A 316 -5.21 10.08 -7.27
CA PHE A 316 -4.27 10.27 -8.37
C PHE A 316 -3.03 11.04 -7.93
N VAL A 317 -1.89 10.34 -7.80
CA VAL A 317 -0.66 10.88 -7.23
C VAL A 317 0.55 10.67 -8.15
N VAL A 318 1.57 11.51 -7.96
CA VAL A 318 2.90 11.29 -8.54
C VAL A 318 3.66 10.37 -7.60
N GLU A 319 3.87 9.11 -7.97
CA GLU A 319 4.63 8.13 -7.18
C GLU A 319 6.14 8.39 -7.26
N ARG A 320 6.64 8.72 -8.46
CA ARG A 320 8.04 9.10 -8.69
C ARG A 320 8.09 10.46 -9.36
N GLN A 321 8.66 11.44 -8.66
CA GLN A 321 8.82 12.81 -9.15
C GLN A 321 9.69 12.87 -10.42
N PRO A 322 9.49 13.89 -11.29
CA PRO A 322 10.31 14.11 -12.47
C PRO A 322 11.81 14.05 -12.20
N CYS A 323 12.51 13.12 -12.86
CA CYS A 323 13.94 12.93 -12.65
C CYS A 323 14.65 12.50 -13.94
N MET A 324 15.84 13.02 -14.19
CA MET A 324 16.67 12.59 -15.32
C MET A 324 17.43 11.31 -14.93
N PRO A 325 17.32 10.20 -15.69
CA PRO A 325 18.10 8.98 -15.41
C PRO A 325 19.62 9.19 -15.38
N THR A 326 20.11 10.22 -16.09
CA THR A 326 21.52 10.62 -16.10
C THR A 326 21.97 11.36 -14.85
N HIS A 327 21.03 11.87 -14.03
CA HIS A 327 21.29 12.64 -12.81
C HIS A 327 20.33 12.24 -11.68
N PRO A 328 20.34 10.97 -11.22
CA PRO A 328 19.37 10.46 -10.26
C PRO A 328 19.43 11.16 -8.89
N GLN A 329 20.58 11.74 -8.56
CA GLN A 329 20.84 12.50 -7.33
C GLN A 329 20.10 13.85 -7.26
N ARG A 330 19.53 14.33 -8.38
CA ARG A 330 18.89 15.66 -8.48
C ARG A 330 17.48 15.55 -9.07
N PRO A 331 16.52 14.94 -8.35
CA PRO A 331 15.12 14.96 -8.77
C PRO A 331 14.60 16.40 -8.85
N MET A 332 13.56 16.63 -9.64
CA MET A 332 12.95 17.94 -9.90
C MET A 332 13.83 18.97 -10.64
N VAL A 333 15.09 18.65 -10.93
CA VAL A 333 15.97 19.48 -11.76
C VAL A 333 16.01 18.89 -13.17
N LEU A 334 15.43 19.61 -14.13
CA LEU A 334 15.35 19.17 -15.52
C LEU A 334 16.23 20.05 -16.42
N LYS A 335 17.10 19.41 -17.21
CA LYS A 335 17.87 20.08 -18.26
C LYS A 335 17.13 19.98 -19.58
N THR A 336 17.05 21.09 -20.31
CA THR A 336 16.42 21.14 -21.64
C THR A 336 17.05 20.13 -22.58
N LEU A 337 16.23 19.52 -23.44
CA LEU A 337 16.62 18.49 -24.41
C LEU A 337 17.10 17.16 -23.80
N ILE A 338 17.15 17.03 -22.46
CA ILE A 338 17.48 15.78 -21.79
C ILE A 338 16.20 15.03 -21.41
N GLN A 339 16.22 13.70 -21.58
CA GLN A 339 15.10 12.85 -21.19
C GLN A 339 14.95 12.78 -19.67
N PHE A 340 13.72 12.81 -19.21
CA PHE A 340 13.37 12.56 -17.81
C PHE A 340 12.21 11.58 -17.73
N THR A 341 12.08 10.99 -16.54
CA THR A 341 11.02 10.06 -16.21
C THR A 341 10.12 10.61 -15.12
N VAL A 342 8.85 10.22 -15.13
CA VAL A 342 7.88 10.47 -14.07
C VAL A 342 6.93 9.28 -14.00
N LYS A 343 6.60 8.83 -12.78
CA LYS A 343 5.63 7.74 -12.56
C LYS A 343 4.45 8.28 -11.78
N LEU A 344 3.25 8.10 -12.29
CA LEU A 344 2.00 8.42 -11.61
C LEU A 344 1.29 7.13 -11.24
N ARG A 345 0.53 7.15 -10.16
CA ARG A 345 -0.21 5.99 -9.63
C ARG A 345 -1.61 6.45 -9.25
N LEU A 346 -2.60 5.61 -9.54
CA LEU A 346 -3.93 5.73 -8.97
C LEU A 346 -3.98 4.81 -7.74
N LEU A 347 -4.23 5.37 -6.56
CA LEU A 347 -4.33 4.60 -5.31
C LEU A 347 -5.60 3.73 -5.24
N ILE A 348 -6.56 3.95 -6.14
CA ILE A 348 -7.70 3.07 -6.33
C ILE A 348 -7.30 2.01 -7.35
N LYS A 349 -7.14 0.77 -6.90
CA LYS A 349 -6.75 -0.37 -7.73
C LYS A 349 -7.98 -1.23 -8.05
N LEU A 350 -8.68 -0.84 -9.10
CA LEU A 350 -9.81 -1.61 -9.64
C LEU A 350 -9.40 -2.25 -10.98
N PRO A 351 -9.48 -3.58 -11.14
CA PRO A 351 -9.13 -4.27 -12.40
C PRO A 351 -9.85 -3.71 -13.62
N GLU A 352 -11.09 -3.24 -13.45
CA GLU A 352 -11.95 -2.65 -14.47
C GLU A 352 -11.36 -1.38 -15.08
N LEU A 353 -10.44 -0.70 -14.37
CA LEU A 353 -9.80 0.53 -14.85
C LEU A 353 -8.54 0.29 -15.69
N ASN A 354 -8.09 -0.97 -15.81
CA ASN A 354 -6.89 -1.30 -16.56
C ASN A 354 -7.04 -0.88 -18.03
N TYR A 355 -6.09 -0.08 -18.53
CA TYR A 355 -6.11 0.54 -19.86
C TYR A 355 -7.27 1.51 -20.17
N GLN A 356 -8.19 1.75 -19.23
CA GLN A 356 -9.32 2.66 -19.42
C GLN A 356 -8.95 4.14 -19.21
N ILE A 357 -7.98 4.40 -18.34
CA ILE A 357 -7.58 5.78 -17.98
C ILE A 357 -6.38 6.22 -18.83
N ARG A 358 -6.57 7.24 -19.65
CA ARG A 358 -5.49 7.89 -20.41
C ARG A 358 -4.99 9.14 -19.71
N VAL A 359 -3.69 9.19 -19.41
CA VAL A 359 -3.03 10.33 -18.78
C VAL A 359 -2.27 11.12 -19.83
N LYS A 360 -2.45 12.45 -19.83
CA LYS A 360 -1.71 13.39 -20.69
C LYS A 360 -0.79 14.26 -19.84
N ALA A 361 0.51 14.18 -20.10
CA ALA A 361 1.51 15.05 -19.51
C ALA A 361 1.56 16.40 -20.24
N THR A 362 1.56 17.49 -19.49
CA THR A 362 1.72 18.87 -19.98
C THR A 362 2.53 19.67 -18.98
N ILE A 363 3.31 20.63 -19.46
CA ILE A 363 4.07 21.58 -18.64
C ILE A 363 3.41 22.97 -18.75
N ASP A 364 3.42 23.75 -17.68
CA ASP A 364 2.94 25.14 -17.61
C ASP A 364 1.48 25.40 -18.03
N LYS A 365 0.58 24.41 -17.93
CA LYS A 365 -0.78 24.45 -18.51
C LYS A 365 -1.70 25.56 -17.97
N ASN A 366 -1.44 26.12 -16.78
CA ASN A 366 -2.29 27.16 -16.15
C ASN A 366 -1.46 28.22 -15.40
N VAL A 367 -0.22 28.47 -15.81
CA VAL A 367 0.66 29.37 -15.06
C VAL A 367 0.49 30.80 -15.58
N SER A 368 0.05 31.72 -14.72
CA SER A 368 0.19 33.17 -14.90
C SER A 368 1.67 33.53 -14.69
N THR A 369 2.53 33.13 -15.61
CA THR A 369 3.99 33.26 -15.42
C THR A 369 4.41 34.73 -15.39
N VAL A 370 5.08 35.13 -14.32
CA VAL A 370 5.98 36.30 -14.26
C VAL A 370 7.20 36.13 -15.20
N SER A 371 7.47 34.90 -15.64
CA SER A 371 8.59 34.54 -16.54
C SER A 371 8.16 34.47 -18.01
N ASN A 372 8.99 35.01 -18.90
CA ASN A 372 8.79 35.00 -20.36
C ASN A 372 9.19 33.68 -21.04
N ARG A 373 9.78 32.73 -20.32
CA ARG A 373 10.20 31.44 -20.90
C ARG A 373 9.06 30.44 -20.87
N ARG A 374 8.76 29.81 -22.00
CA ARG A 374 7.78 28.73 -22.10
C ARG A 374 8.43 27.44 -22.55
N PHE A 375 7.94 26.32 -22.05
CA PHE A 375 8.44 25.00 -22.40
C PHE A 375 7.33 24.14 -23.01
N VAL A 376 7.73 23.17 -23.83
CA VAL A 376 6.88 22.08 -24.27
C VAL A 376 7.53 20.75 -23.97
N LEU A 377 6.71 19.74 -23.72
CA LEU A 377 7.16 18.36 -23.56
C LEU A 377 7.18 17.68 -24.93
N CYS A 378 8.36 17.24 -25.34
CA CYS A 378 8.54 16.33 -26.48
C CYS A 378 8.50 14.87 -26.00
N GLY A 379 8.19 13.95 -26.92
CA GLY A 379 8.07 12.51 -26.66
C GLY A 379 6.63 12.03 -26.45
N THR A 380 6.48 10.82 -25.91
CA THR A 380 5.18 10.19 -25.64
C THR A 380 4.54 10.82 -24.41
N HIS A 381 3.76 11.88 -24.64
CA HIS A 381 3.12 12.67 -23.59
C HIS A 381 1.67 12.25 -23.30
N VAL A 382 1.17 11.20 -23.95
CA VAL A 382 -0.11 10.56 -23.60
C VAL A 382 0.12 9.06 -23.46
N LYS A 383 -0.29 8.49 -22.32
CA LYS A 383 -0.14 7.06 -22.06
C LYS A 383 -1.30 6.55 -21.20
N ALA A 384 -1.76 5.34 -21.49
CA ALA A 384 -2.78 4.68 -20.68
C ALA A 384 -2.16 4.15 -19.37
N MET A 385 -2.91 4.19 -18.28
CA MET A 385 -2.54 3.47 -17.07
C MET A 385 -2.67 1.97 -17.28
N ASN A 386 -1.75 1.22 -16.69
CA ASN A 386 -1.76 -0.22 -16.72
C ASN A 386 -1.43 -0.80 -15.34
N MET A 387 -1.82 -2.05 -15.15
CA MET A 387 -1.48 -2.82 -13.97
C MET A 387 -0.01 -3.28 -14.04
N ASP A 388 0.78 -2.95 -13.02
CA ASP A 388 2.18 -3.35 -12.87
C ASP A 388 2.26 -4.78 -12.30
N GLU A 389 3.20 -5.61 -12.79
CA GLU A 389 3.37 -7.03 -12.40
C GLU A 389 4.07 -7.23 -11.03
N SER A 390 4.43 -6.14 -10.36
CA SER A 390 4.96 -6.16 -8.98
C SER A 390 4.09 -6.96 -8.00
N ALA A 391 4.70 -7.52 -6.94
CA ALA A 391 4.05 -8.42 -5.96
C ALA A 391 2.71 -7.92 -5.38
N ASN A 392 2.53 -6.60 -5.24
CA ASN A 392 1.29 -5.99 -4.75
C ASN A 392 0.38 -5.42 -5.85
N GLY A 393 0.83 -5.38 -7.11
CA GLY A 393 0.18 -4.80 -8.30
C GLY A 393 -0.26 -3.34 -8.13
N SER A 394 0.04 -2.47 -9.08
CA SER A 394 -0.39 -1.06 -9.01
C SER A 394 -0.97 -0.59 -10.34
N LEU A 395 -2.04 0.21 -10.29
CA LEU A 395 -2.53 0.91 -11.48
C LEU A 395 -1.71 2.19 -11.65
N SER A 396 -0.76 2.16 -12.57
CA SER A 396 0.22 3.24 -12.72
C SER A 396 0.48 3.58 -14.18
N VAL A 397 1.12 4.72 -14.40
CA VAL A 397 1.62 5.12 -15.70
C VAL A 397 3.00 5.73 -15.53
N GLU A 398 3.97 5.17 -16.24
CA GLU A 398 5.34 5.71 -16.26
C GLU A 398 5.64 6.33 -17.62
N PHE A 399 6.00 7.60 -17.61
CA PHE A 399 6.54 8.33 -18.75
C PHE A 399 8.06 8.27 -18.66
N ARG A 400 8.74 7.63 -19.62
CA ARG A 400 10.21 7.47 -19.60
C ARG A 400 10.99 8.41 -20.53
N HIS A 401 10.33 8.92 -21.58
CA HIS A 401 10.99 9.61 -22.68
C HIS A 401 10.46 11.04 -22.86
N LEU A 402 10.13 11.72 -21.76
CA LEU A 402 9.72 13.13 -21.83
C LEU A 402 10.97 14.01 -21.90
N GLN A 403 10.93 15.06 -22.72
CA GLN A 403 11.99 16.05 -22.82
C GLN A 403 11.41 17.46 -22.78
N PRO A 404 11.88 18.35 -21.89
CA PRO A 404 11.48 19.75 -21.94
C PRO A 404 12.27 20.47 -23.03
N LYS A 405 11.56 21.16 -23.92
CA LYS A 405 12.13 22.01 -24.97
C LYS A 405 11.61 23.43 -24.81
N GLU A 406 12.50 24.41 -24.81
CA GLU A 406 12.12 25.81 -24.76
C GLU A 406 11.44 26.24 -26.07
N MET A 407 10.30 26.89 -25.95
CA MET A 407 9.65 27.59 -27.06
C MET A 407 10.33 28.94 -27.24
N LYS A 408 11.04 29.10 -28.35
CA LYS A 408 11.49 30.43 -28.78
C LYS A 408 10.27 31.27 -29.12
N THR A 409 10.13 32.44 -28.52
CA THR A 409 9.19 33.47 -29.00
C THR A 409 9.63 33.86 -30.40
N SER A 410 8.75 33.68 -31.38
CA SER A 410 8.95 34.17 -32.73
C SER A 410 8.92 35.69 -32.73
N ALA A 411 10.06 36.32 -32.46
CA ALA A 411 10.29 37.72 -32.80
C ALA A 411 10.71 37.77 -34.28
N GLY A 412 9.94 38.51 -35.09
CA GLY A 412 10.32 38.91 -36.44
C GLY A 412 9.70 38.09 -37.56
N SER A 413 8.43 38.38 -37.87
CA SER A 413 8.03 38.39 -39.28
C SER A 413 8.97 39.37 -39.98
N LYS A 414 9.78 38.88 -40.94
CA LYS A 414 10.39 39.74 -41.94
C LYS A 414 9.25 40.33 -42.75
N GLY A 415 8.75 41.47 -42.31
CA GLY A 415 7.94 42.37 -43.12
C GLY A 415 8.85 43.02 -44.15
N ASN A 416 8.41 42.95 -45.40
CA ASN A 416 9.01 43.60 -46.56
C ASN A 416 9.32 45.08 -46.29
N GLU A 417 10.51 45.50 -46.69
CA GLU A 417 10.71 46.71 -47.48
C GLU A 417 11.36 46.32 -48.81
#